data_AF-A0A2V6Z1S6-F1
#
_entry.id   AF-A0A2V6Z1S6-F1
#
_cell.length_a   1.000
_cell.length_b   1.000
_cell.length_c   1.000
_cell.angle_alpha   90.00
_cell.angle_beta   90.00
_cell.angle_gamma   90.00
#
_symmetry.space_group_name_H-M   'P 1'
#
loop_
_entity.id
_entity.type
_entity.pdbx_description
1 polymer ?
#
loop_
_entity_poly.entity_id
_entity_poly.type
_entity_poly.pdbx_seq_one_letter_code
_entity_poly.pdbx_strand_id
1 'polypeptide(L)'
;MIALSLLTSTATAHAECAWVLWQFDGVWTTLMASPQREECDRERVTHYGQERTPPPGVGTALKTKDGNIFIRYVCLPDTVDPRGVKK
;
A
#
# COMPACT_ATOMS: atom_id res chain seq x y z
N MET A 1 -30.99 26.40 29.65
CA MET A 1 -30.21 26.25 28.40
C MET A 1 -28.92 25.55 28.73
N ILE A 2 -28.75 24.31 28.30
CA ILE A 2 -27.48 23.60 28.36
C ILE A 2 -27.29 23.00 26.98
N ALA A 3 -26.74 23.79 26.06
CA ALA A 3 -26.25 23.29 24.79
C ALA A 3 -24.88 22.65 25.07
N LEU A 4 -24.88 21.35 25.42
CA LEU A 4 -23.65 20.55 25.32
C LEU A 4 -23.43 20.25 23.84
N SER A 5 -22.97 21.26 23.11
CA SER A 5 -22.33 21.07 21.81
C SER A 5 -20.99 20.42 22.09
N LEU A 6 -20.99 19.10 22.30
CA LEU A 6 -19.82 18.27 22.11
C LEU A 6 -19.41 18.47 20.66
N LEU A 7 -18.49 19.42 20.44
CA LEU A 7 -17.70 19.47 19.23
C LEU A 7 -17.05 18.10 19.15
N THR A 8 -17.60 17.25 18.27
CA THR A 8 -16.92 16.08 17.74
C THR A 8 -15.72 16.59 16.96
N SER A 9 -14.70 17.00 17.71
CA SER A 9 -13.35 17.14 17.21
C SER A 9 -12.88 15.73 16.90
N THR A 10 -13.27 15.19 15.75
CA THR A 10 -12.31 14.40 14.98
C THR A 10 -11.25 15.37 14.51
N ALA A 11 -10.42 15.81 15.47
CA ALA A 11 -9.08 16.24 15.15
C ALA A 11 -8.43 14.99 14.61
N THR A 12 -8.53 14.79 13.30
CA THR A 12 -7.52 14.05 12.56
C THR A 12 -6.25 14.90 12.69
N ALA A 13 -5.64 14.91 13.88
CA ALA A 13 -4.25 15.27 14.08
C ALA A 13 -3.47 14.11 13.47
N HIS A 14 -3.58 14.05 12.15
CA HIS A 14 -3.11 12.99 11.32
C HIS A 14 -1.67 13.43 11.09
N ALA A 15 -0.79 13.10 12.04
CA ALA A 15 0.62 12.95 11.75
C ALA A 15 0.70 11.73 10.81
N GLU A 16 0.27 11.91 9.56
CA GLU A 16 0.02 10.81 8.64
C GLU A 16 1.36 10.34 8.12
N CYS A 17 1.87 9.26 8.69
CA CYS A 17 2.75 8.40 7.91
C CYS A 17 1.91 7.93 6.70
N ALA A 18 2.13 8.53 5.54
CA ALA A 18 1.47 8.10 4.32
C ALA A 18 1.95 6.68 3.98
N TRP A 19 1.05 5.84 3.48
CA TRP A 19 1.32 4.47 3.06
C TRP A 19 1.30 4.40 1.55
N VAL A 20 2.38 3.93 0.95
CA VAL A 20 2.54 3.81 -0.48
C VAL A 20 2.38 2.35 -0.88
N LEU A 21 1.51 2.11 -1.86
CA LEU A 21 1.39 0.82 -2.52
C LEU A 21 2.49 0.70 -3.58
N TRP A 22 3.36 -0.28 -3.38
CA TRP A 22 4.44 -0.61 -4.29
C TRP A 22 4.14 -1.88 -5.07
N GLN A 23 4.52 -1.88 -6.34
CA GLN A 23 4.62 -3.07 -7.20
C GLN A 23 6.09 -3.37 -7.48
N PHE A 24 6.46 -4.64 -7.48
CA PHE A 24 7.72 -5.13 -8.02
C PHE A 24 7.47 -6.22 -9.05
N ASP A 25 7.94 -6.01 -10.28
CA ASP A 25 7.93 -6.98 -11.38
C ASP A 25 9.33 -7.17 -12.00
N GLY A 26 10.37 -6.85 -11.21
CA GLY A 26 11.75 -6.62 -11.68
C GLY A 26 12.16 -5.17 -11.48
N VAL A 27 11.20 -4.24 -11.49
CA VAL A 27 11.41 -2.83 -11.15
C VAL A 27 10.37 -2.40 -10.11
N TRP A 28 10.80 -1.64 -9.10
CA TRP A 28 9.89 -1.07 -8.12
C TRP A 28 9.17 0.15 -8.68
N THR A 29 7.85 0.12 -8.64
CA THR A 29 6.98 1.22 -9.11
C THR A 29 5.95 1.56 -8.02
N THR A 30 5.73 2.85 -7.81
CA THR A 30 4.67 3.37 -6.93
C THR A 30 3.34 3.37 -7.67
N LEU A 31 2.31 2.78 -7.08
CA LEU A 31 0.97 2.72 -7.67
C LEU A 31 0.03 3.78 -7.08
N MET A 32 0.04 3.94 -5.77
CA MET A 32 -0.80 4.92 -5.06
C MET A 32 -0.27 5.22 -3.66
N ALA A 33 -0.80 6.27 -3.04
CA ALA A 33 -0.55 6.61 -1.65
C ALA A 33 -1.88 6.80 -0.91
N SER A 34 -1.88 6.45 0.38
CA SER A 34 -3.04 6.53 1.27
C SER A 34 -2.61 7.09 2.63
N PRO A 35 -3.46 7.84 3.34
CA PRO A 35 -3.14 8.35 4.67
C PRO A 35 -3.07 7.24 5.74
N GLN A 36 -3.70 6.09 5.48
CA GLN A 36 -3.85 4.98 6.43
C GLN A 36 -3.42 3.66 5.79
N ARG A 37 -2.83 2.78 6.62
CA ARG A 37 -2.37 1.46 6.18
C ARG A 37 -3.53 0.61 5.69
N GLU A 38 -4.63 0.62 6.43
CA GLU A 38 -5.82 -0.19 6.19
C GLU A 38 -6.44 0.16 4.84
N GLU A 39 -6.39 1.43 4.44
CA GLU A 39 -6.81 1.88 3.12
C GLU A 39 -5.87 1.37 2.03
N CYS A 40 -4.55 1.53 2.18
CA CYS A 40 -3.60 0.97 1.21
C CYS A 40 -3.76 -0.55 1.06
N ASP A 41 -3.94 -1.27 2.17
CA ASP A 41 -4.14 -2.72 2.18
C ASP A 41 -5.47 -3.12 1.54
N ARG A 42 -6.54 -2.35 1.77
CA ARG A 42 -7.86 -2.54 1.12
C ARG A 42 -7.75 -2.34 -0.39
N GLU A 43 -7.11 -1.26 -0.83
CA GLU A 43 -6.91 -0.95 -2.24
C GLU A 43 -6.04 -2.01 -2.91
N ARG A 44 -4.97 -2.47 -2.24
CA ARG A 44 -4.18 -3.60 -2.69
C ARG A 44 -5.05 -4.83 -2.93
N VAL A 45 -5.93 -5.17 -2.01
CA VAL A 45 -6.78 -6.37 -2.13
C VAL A 45 -7.88 -6.17 -3.18
N THR A 46 -8.52 -5.02 -3.24
CA THR A 46 -9.57 -4.74 -4.24
C THR A 46 -9.02 -4.78 -5.66
N HIS A 47 -7.86 -4.15 -5.90
CA HIS A 47 -7.30 -4.00 -7.24
C HIS A 47 -6.37 -5.14 -7.66
N TYR A 48 -5.66 -5.73 -6.70
CA TYR A 48 -4.61 -6.72 -6.99
C TYR A 48 -4.84 -8.05 -6.26
N GLY A 49 -5.79 -8.13 -5.34
CA GLY A 49 -6.09 -9.27 -4.46
C GLY A 49 -6.75 -10.50 -5.11
N GLN A 50 -6.77 -10.60 -6.43
CA GLN A 50 -7.27 -11.81 -7.12
C GLN A 50 -6.43 -13.04 -6.72
N GLU A 51 -7.01 -14.26 -6.76
CA GLU A 51 -6.51 -15.59 -6.27
C GLU A 51 -5.01 -15.91 -6.41
N ARG A 52 -4.30 -15.15 -7.21
CA ARG A 52 -2.86 -15.21 -7.43
C ARG A 52 -2.04 -14.42 -6.42
N THR A 53 -2.57 -13.41 -5.72
CA THR A 53 -1.75 -12.62 -4.78
C THR A 53 -1.67 -13.25 -3.39
N PRO A 54 -0.46 -13.59 -2.93
CA PRO A 54 -0.23 -14.09 -1.58
C PRO A 54 -0.30 -12.94 -0.55
N PRO A 55 -0.16 -13.23 0.76
CA PRO A 55 -0.21 -12.21 1.82
C PRO A 55 0.71 -11.01 1.58
N PRO A 56 0.49 -9.87 2.26
CA PRO A 56 1.31 -8.66 2.13
C PRO A 56 2.81 -8.97 2.10
N GLY A 57 3.50 -8.50 1.07
CA GLY A 57 4.94 -8.72 0.97
C GLY A 57 5.36 -10.13 0.57
N VAL A 58 4.44 -11.01 0.20
CA VAL A 58 4.74 -12.21 -0.60
C VAL A 58 4.39 -11.87 -2.06
N GLY A 59 5.09 -12.45 -3.03
CA GLY A 59 4.80 -12.22 -4.46
C GLY A 59 4.44 -13.49 -5.20
N THR A 60 3.93 -13.32 -6.41
CA THR A 60 3.41 -14.40 -7.25
C THR A 60 4.27 -14.60 -8.47
N ALA A 61 4.61 -15.85 -8.78
CA ALA A 61 5.16 -16.20 -10.08
C ALA A 61 4.02 -16.30 -11.12
N LEU A 62 4.08 -15.46 -12.15
CA LEU A 62 3.20 -15.51 -13.31
C LEU A 62 3.97 -16.06 -14.51
N LYS A 63 3.36 -17.02 -15.22
CA LYS A 63 3.92 -17.55 -16.45
C LYS A 63 3.47 -16.68 -17.63
N THR A 64 4.41 -16.05 -18.32
CA THR A 64 4.19 -15.25 -19.52
C THR A 64 4.76 -15.98 -20.74
N LYS A 65 4.56 -15.42 -21.94
CA LYS A 65 5.16 -15.94 -23.18
C LYS A 65 6.69 -15.82 -23.18
N ASP A 66 7.22 -14.81 -22.48
CA ASP A 66 8.64 -14.47 -22.43
C ASP A 66 9.38 -15.12 -21.24
N GLY A 67 8.66 -15.89 -20.41
CA GLY A 67 9.20 -16.55 -19.23
C GLY A 67 8.35 -16.34 -17.98
N ASN A 68 8.89 -16.72 -16.81
CA ASN A 68 8.22 -16.50 -15.54
C ASN A 68 8.59 -15.12 -15.00
N ILE A 69 7.58 -14.28 -14.73
CA ILE A 69 7.77 -13.02 -14.02
C ILE A 69 7.30 -13.18 -12.57
N PHE A 70 7.92 -12.46 -11.65
CA PHE A 70 7.52 -12.45 -10.25
C PHE A 70 6.94 -11.08 -9.91
N ILE A 71 5.65 -11.02 -9.58
CA ILE A 71 4.98 -9.77 -9.20
C ILE A 71 4.70 -9.75 -7.71
N ARG A 72 5.09 -8.69 -7.02
CA ARG A 72 4.84 -8.46 -5.58
C ARG A 72 4.16 -7.12 -5.37
N TYR A 73 3.11 -7.10 -4.55
CA TYR A 73 2.44 -5.89 -4.11
C TYR A 73 2.60 -5.71 -2.59
N VAL A 74 3.02 -4.53 -2.15
CA VAL A 74 3.26 -4.26 -0.73
C VAL A 74 2.97 -2.82 -0.38
N CYS A 75 2.30 -2.61 0.76
CA CYS A 75 2.14 -1.29 1.35
C CYS A 75 3.32 -1.03 2.29
N LEU A 76 4.06 0.05 2.05
CA LEU A 76 5.15 0.50 2.90
C LEU A 76 4.89 1.94 3.34
N PRO A 77 5.37 2.35 4.52
CA PRO A 77 5.40 3.78 4.86
C PRO A 77 6.13 4.57 3.76
N ASP A 78 5.70 5.80 3.51
CA ASP A 78 6.30 6.74 2.56
C ASP A 78 7.78 7.04 2.84
N THR A 79 8.18 6.90 4.10
CA THR A 79 9.57 6.98 4.55
C THR A 79 10.44 5.78 4.13
N VAL A 80 9.85 4.71 3.59
CA VAL A 80 10.56 3.48 3.18
C VAL A 80 10.58 3.39 1.66
N ASP A 81 11.77 3.57 1.06
CA ASP A 81 11.99 3.29 -0.36
C ASP A 81 12.54 1.86 -0.56
N PRO A 82 11.77 0.94 -1.17
CA PRO A 82 12.20 -0.45 -1.37
C PRO A 82 13.26 -0.61 -2.47
N ARG A 83 13.58 0.43 -3.23
CA ARG A 83 14.69 0.42 -4.21
C ARG A 83 16.06 0.44 -3.54
N GLY A 84 16.08 0.72 -2.24
CA GLY A 84 17.31 0.97 -1.48
C GLY A 84 17.94 2.31 -1.83
N VAL A 85 18.91 2.72 -1.02
CA VAL A 85 19.79 3.84 -1.35
C VAL A 85 20.67 3.44 -2.54
N LYS A 86 20.63 4.22 -3.63
CA LYS A 86 21.67 4.13 -4.67
C LYS A 86 23.01 4.38 -4.00
N LYS A 87 23.89 3.38 -4.00
CA LYS A 87 25.30 3.56 -3.63
C LYS A 87 26.05 4.28 -4.74
#